data_AF-A0A3D5I1B8-F1
#
_entry.id   AF-A0A3D5I1B8-F1
#
_cell.length_a   1.000
_cell.length_b   1.000
_cell.length_c   1.000
_cell.angle_alpha   90.00
_cell.angle_beta   90.00
_cell.angle_gamma   90.00
#
_symmetry.space_group_name_H-M   'P 1'
#
loop_
_entity.id
_entity.type
_entity.pdbx_description
1 polymer ?
#
loop_
_entity_poly.entity_id
_entity_poly.type
_entity_poly.pdbx_seq_one_letter_code
_entity_poly.pdbx_strand_id
1 'polypeptide(L)' 'MLPAWSLLLLAIAAEVIGTSCLKLSDGFSRLWPSVVVLLAYSTSMLLLSRVVQTIPLGITYALWSGIGIVAIVLV' A
#
# COMPACT_ATOMS: atom_id res chain seq x y z
N MET A 1 -8.10 -0.36 19.82
CA MET A 1 -7.97 -1.31 18.69
C MET A 1 -8.42 -0.57 17.44
N LEU A 2 -7.52 -0.30 16.50
CA LEU A 2 -7.91 0.36 15.25
C LEU A 2 -8.86 -0.59 14.48
N PRO A 3 -10.01 -0.12 13.96
CA PRO A 3 -10.91 -0.98 13.19
C PRO A 3 -10.18 -1.51 11.96
N ALA A 4 -10.35 -2.79 11.63
CA ALA A 4 -9.64 -3.45 10.51
C ALA A 4 -9.76 -2.68 9.17
N TRP A 5 -10.89 -2.00 8.96
CA TRP A 5 -11.12 -1.11 7.82
C TRP A 5 -10.18 0.09 7.76
N SER A 6 -9.83 0.68 8.91
CA SER A 6 -8.86 1.78 8.97
C SER A 6 -7.44 1.32 8.64
N LEU A 7 -7.06 0.11 9.07
CA LEU A 7 -5.78 -0.50 8.73
C LEU A 7 -5.70 -0.82 7.22
N LEU A 8 -6.81 -1.23 6.62
CA LEU A 8 -6.93 -1.49 5.17
C LEU A 8 -6.69 -0.20 4.38
N LEU A 9 -7.35 0.90 4.77
CA LEU A 9 -7.12 2.22 4.17
C LEU A 9 -5.67 2.68 4.33
N LEU A 10 -5.07 2.47 5.51
CA LEU A 10 -3.68 2.84 5.76
C LEU A 10 -2.71 2.02 4.90
N ALA A 11 -2.98 0.72 4.72
CA ALA A 11 -2.20 -0.15 3.84
C ALA A 11 -2.25 0.33 2.39
N ILE A 12 -3.44 0.65 1.88
CA ILE A 12 -3.60 1.19 0.52
C ILE A 12 -2.86 2.51 0.38
N ALA A 13 -2.99 3.43 1.33
CA ALA A 13 -2.27 4.70 1.29
C ALA A 13 -0.74 4.50 1.25
N ALA A 14 -0.21 3.59 2.06
CA ALA A 14 1.21 3.24 2.03
C ALA A 14 1.63 2.64 0.68
N GLU A 15 0.81 1.77 0.09
CA GLU A 15 1.07 1.23 -1.25
C GLU A 15 1.08 2.30 -2.34
N VAL A 16 0.10 3.22 -2.33
CA VAL A 16 0.00 4.31 -3.30
C VAL A 16 1.22 5.21 -3.19
N ILE A 17 1.63 5.57 -1.98
CA ILE A 17 2.86 6.34 -1.75
C ILE A 17 4.08 5.58 -2.31
N GLY A 18 4.18 4.28 -2.04
CA GLY A 18 5.23 3.42 -2.56
C GLY A 18 5.27 3.40 -4.10
N THR A 19 4.13 3.20 -4.75
CA THR A 19 4.03 3.18 -6.22
C THR A 19 4.29 4.54 -6.86
N SER A 20 3.81 5.63 -6.27
CA SER A 20 4.12 6.99 -6.72
C SER A 20 5.61 7.31 -6.57
N CYS A 21 6.23 6.94 -5.44
CA CYS A 21 7.68 7.06 -5.27
C CYS A 21 8.47 6.17 -6.23
N LEU A 22 7.91 5.04 -6.66
CA LEU A 22 8.56 4.15 -7.63
C LEU A 22 8.70 4.81 -9.01
N LYS A 23 7.67 5.56 -9.46
CA LYS A 23 7.79 6.44 -10.65
C LYS A 23 8.87 7.50 -10.47
N LEU A 24 8.98 8.10 -9.27
CA LEU A 24 9.99 9.12 -8.94
C LEU A 24 11.41 8.57 -8.77
N SER A 25 11.55 7.25 -8.58
CA SER A 25 12.83 6.60 -8.34
C SER A 25 13.67 6.42 -9.62
N ASP A 26 13.10 6.68 -10.80
CA ASP A 26 13.78 6.56 -12.11
C ASP A 26 14.49 5.18 -12.24
N GLY A 27 13.75 4.10 -11.99
CA GLY A 27 14.31 2.74 -12.04
C GLY A 27 15.35 2.44 -10.95
N PHE A 28 15.17 3.00 -9.74
CA PHE A 28 16.08 2.88 -8.58
C PHE A 28 17.39 3.67 -8.70
N SER A 29 17.47 4.63 -9.61
CA SER A 29 18.66 5.47 -9.77
C SER A 29 18.85 6.45 -8.60
N ARG A 30 17.78 6.81 -7.88
CA ARG A 30 17.84 7.68 -6.69
C ARG A 30 17.64 6.89 -5.39
N LEU A 31 18.67 6.85 -4.56
CA LEU A 31 18.70 6.10 -3.29
C LEU A 31 17.57 6.48 -2.32
N TRP A 32 17.29 7.78 -2.16
CA TRP A 32 16.26 8.28 -1.24
C TRP A 32 14.84 7.76 -1.55
N PRO A 33 14.29 7.97 -2.75
CA PRO A 33 12.96 7.45 -3.09
C PRO A 33 12.94 5.91 -3.11
N SER A 34 14.03 5.23 -3.47
CA SER A 34 14.09 3.76 -3.38
C SER A 34 13.93 3.22 -1.95
N VAL A 35 14.52 3.86 -0.95
CA VAL A 35 14.33 3.48 0.46
C VAL A 35 12.88 3.70 0.89
N VAL A 36 12.27 4.82 0.46
CA VAL A 36 10.86 5.11 0.75
C VAL A 36 9.94 4.07 0.12
N VAL A 37 10.16 3.67 -1.14
CA VAL A 37 9.42 2.59 -1.81
C VAL A 37 9.47 1.31 -0.99
N LEU A 38 10.66 0.92 -0.55
CA LEU A 38 10.88 -0.34 0.16
C LEU A 38 10.21 -0.34 1.54
N LEU A 39 10.31 0.78 2.27
CA LEU A 39 9.62 0.95 3.55
C LEU A 39 8.11 1.02 3.40
N ALA A 40 7.60 1.73 2.38
CA ALA A 40 6.19 1.89 2.12
C ALA A 40 5.52 0.56 1.76
N TYR A 41 6.12 -0.20 0.84
CA TYR A 41 5.65 -1.55 0.51
C TYR A 41 5.71 -2.50 1.70
N SER A 42 6.82 -2.50 2.45
CA SER A 42 6.95 -3.35 3.64
C SER A 42 5.86 -3.03 4.67
N THR A 43 5.60 -1.74 4.91
CA THR A 43 4.58 -1.29 5.84
C THR A 43 3.18 -1.68 5.35
N SER A 44 2.90 -1.50 4.06
CA SER A 44 1.63 -1.89 3.43
C SER A 44 1.36 -3.38 3.60
N MET A 45 2.34 -4.24 3.29
CA MET A 45 2.21 -5.69 3.45
C MET A 45 2.01 -6.13 4.91
N LEU A 46 2.70 -5.48 5.86
CA LEU A 46 2.51 -5.77 7.29
C LEU A 46 1.11 -5.40 7.77
N LEU A 47 0.59 -4.25 7.34
CA LEU A 47 -0.77 -3.81 7.66
C LEU A 47 -1.80 -4.76 7.04
N LEU A 48 -1.62 -5.13 5.78
CA LEU A 48 -2.52 -6.02 5.06
C LEU A 48 -2.56 -7.41 5.69
N SER A 49 -1.41 -7.93 6.13
CA SER A 49 -1.33 -9.19 6.89
C SER A 49 -2.19 -9.16 8.16
N ARG A 50 -2.27 -8.02 8.85
CA ARG A 50 -3.14 -7.84 10.03
C ARG A 50 -4.62 -7.71 9.66
N VAL A 51 -4.94 -7.09 8.53
CA VAL A 51 -6.32 -6.93 8.06
C VAL A 51 -6.93 -8.28 7.68
N VAL A 52 -6.17 -9.12 6.98
CA VAL A 52 -6.62 -10.46 6.53
C VAL A 52 -6.94 -11.40 7.70
N GLN A 53 -6.38 -11.17 8.90
CA GLN A 53 -6.75 -11.91 10.11
C GLN A 53 -8.15 -11.56 10.62
N THR A 54 -8.70 -10.41 10.24
CA THR A 54 -10.01 -9.91 10.70
C THR A 54 -11.07 -9.92 9.61
N ILE A 55 -10.67 -9.62 8.37
CA ILE A 55 -11.54 -9.51 7.20
C ILE A 55 -11.25 -10.68 6.25
N PRO A 56 -12.26 -11.32 5.65
CA PRO A 56 -12.06 -12.35 4.65
C PRO A 56 -11.07 -11.91 3.56
N LEU A 57 -10.16 -12.80 3.20
CA LEU A 57 -9.06 -12.51 2.27
C LEU A 57 -9.58 -11.99 0.92
N GLY A 58 -10.69 -12.55 0.40
CA GLY A 58 -11.30 -12.11 -0.85
C GLY A 58 -11.79 -10.66 -0.82
N ILE A 59 -12.42 -10.22 0.29
CA ILE A 59 -12.86 -8.83 0.46
C ILE A 59 -11.64 -7.91 0.57
N THR A 60 -10.65 -8.33 1.36
CA THR A 60 -9.42 -7.55 1.56
C THR A 60 -8.69 -7.32 0.25
N TYR A 61 -8.49 -8.37 -0.56
CA TYR A 61 -7.82 -8.26 -1.86
C TYR A 61 -8.63 -7.45 -2.87
N ALA A 62 -9.97 -7.61 -2.91
CA ALA A 62 -10.82 -6.86 -3.82
C ALA A 62 -10.76 -5.36 -3.53
N LEU A 63 -10.83 -4.95 -2.26
CA LEU A 63 -10.73 -3.55 -1.84
C LEU A 63 -9.32 -2.99 -2.03
N TRP A 64 -8.30 -3.74 -1.60
CA TRP A 64 -6.92 -3.31 -1.70
C TRP A 64 -6.52 -3.06 -3.16
N SER A 65 -6.79 -4.02 -4.04
CA SER A 65 -6.49 -3.89 -5.47
C SER A 65 -7.39 -2.82 -6.14
N GLY A 66 -8.70 -2.83 -5.87
CA GLY A 66 -9.65 -1.89 -6.48
C GLY A 66 -9.36 -0.43 -6.12
N ILE A 67 -9.20 -0.13 -4.82
CA ILE A 67 -8.92 1.24 -4.36
C ILE A 67 -7.48 1.63 -4.74
N GLY A 68 -6.52 0.71 -4.63
CA GLY A 68 -5.13 0.94 -5.03
C GLY A 68 -5.02 1.41 -6.47
N ILE A 69 -5.69 0.72 -7.41
CA ILE A 69 -5.72 1.11 -8.83
C ILE A 69 -6.32 2.50 -9.01
N VAL A 70 -7.49 2.77 -8.42
CA VAL A 70 -8.17 4.08 -8.55
C VAL A 70 -7.28 5.21 -8.01
N ALA A 71 -6.65 5.01 -6.86
CA ALA A 71 -5.77 6.00 -6.26
C ALA A 71 -4.51 6.24 -7.10
N ILE A 72 -3.88 5.19 -7.64
CA ILE A 72 -2.71 5.31 -8.53
C ILE A 72 -3.08 6.02 -9.84
N VAL A 73 -4.29 5.83 -10.37
CA VAL A 73 -4.76 6.53 -11.57
C VAL A 73 -4.99 8.03 -11.31
N LEU A 74 -5.41 8.39 -10.09
CA LEU A 74 -5.65 9.79 -9.71
C LEU A 74 -4.35 10.56 -9.37
N VAL A 75 -3.23 9.87 -9.16
CA VAL A 75 -1.91 10.45 -8.82
C VAL A 75 -0.99 10.50 -10.04
#